data_AF-A0A8T3UR59-F1
#
_entry.id   AF-A0A8T3UR59-F1
#
_cell.length_a   1.000
_cell.length_b   1.000
_cell.length_c   1.000
_cell.angle_alpha   90.00
_cell.angle_beta   90.00
_cell.angle_gamma   90.00
#
_symmetry.space_group_name_H-M   'P 1'
#
loop_
_entity.id
_entity.type
_entity.pdbx_description
1 polymer ?
#
loop_
_entity_poly.entity_id
_entity_poly.type
_entity_poly.pdbx_seq_one_letter_code
_entity_poly.pdbx_strand_id
1 'polypeptide(L)'
;MKSPIIAFLGHVDAGKTSIMDCIRDTYFAYKEIGGLTQTIGITEVPTSRIEELSKELLEKFKVKVNVESLIFIDSPGHEAFVTLRERGASIADFAILTVDSKEGIQKQTIESINILKAYKTPFLVALTKIDMIDGYIPKKDMSFLEFINSQNPKYTQNLEERLYSLVSDLSNYGFSSERYDRVKDFTKEVAIVPVSSVNNIGVNDLLVLIIGISQRYLPSEPTERADVAIVEEKAIKGLGKVYDAIVYSGKINVGDRVLMETLDGVKETKIKGIMKLKPLEESRENFGRYESVGSIDAVKPIRLILQNPEVLIGTSISVFKDETEKENIEHTMKSSIQNYNDEKSGGVIVCADSIGSLDAMKKLSESEGIQVGLAKIGSPTKRDLDLAKVGNRAIMCFNVKIDREVTELADAEKVVLIQGKAIYSIMDQYKTLLSQQKGRELQDKLSKIILPAKFRVIEKSVFRRSNPCVFGAEILLGEIRPGYRVIKSDGKVLGRIMDIQNENKKLENAKAGDKIAVSIDDAVFGRNLYENDLLYTDIGQNDLINFEDVKDSLPEDYSLALNEIRKIKRF
;
A
#
# COMPACT_ATOMS: atom_id res chain seq x y z
N MET A 1 -24.90 10.62 21.63
CA MET A 1 -23.94 9.78 20.87
C MET A 1 -22.63 10.53 20.80
N LYS A 2 -21.50 9.83 20.78
CA LYS A 2 -20.18 10.43 20.57
C LYS A 2 -20.10 11.11 19.19
N SER A 3 -19.43 12.27 19.11
CA SER A 3 -19.11 12.92 17.83
C SER A 3 -18.13 12.07 17.02
N PRO A 4 -18.48 11.65 15.78
CA PRO A 4 -17.60 10.82 14.97
C PRO A 4 -16.42 11.64 14.42
N ILE A 5 -15.28 10.98 14.33
CA ILE A 5 -14.06 11.51 13.72
C ILE A 5 -13.97 11.01 12.28
N ILE A 6 -13.89 11.93 11.32
CA ILE A 6 -13.97 11.67 9.89
C ILE A 6 -12.68 12.13 9.21
N ALA A 7 -11.95 11.22 8.56
CA ALA A 7 -10.74 11.57 7.82
C ALA A 7 -11.03 11.75 6.32
N PHE A 8 -10.54 12.83 5.73
CA PHE A 8 -10.45 12.98 4.28
C PHE A 8 -9.17 12.33 3.75
N LEU A 9 -9.31 11.49 2.72
CA LEU A 9 -8.23 10.76 2.05
C LEU A 9 -8.37 10.88 0.54
N GLY A 10 -7.28 10.74 -0.21
CA GLY A 10 -7.30 10.79 -1.67
C GLY A 10 -6.14 11.58 -2.29
N HIS A 11 -6.08 11.59 -3.62
CA HIS A 11 -4.99 12.20 -4.40
C HIS A 11 -4.78 13.70 -4.14
N VAL A 12 -3.61 14.21 -4.52
CA VAL A 12 -3.35 15.67 -4.58
C VAL A 12 -4.43 16.32 -5.46
N ASP A 13 -4.93 17.49 -5.06
CA ASP A 13 -5.99 18.22 -5.78
C ASP A 13 -7.31 17.46 -6.02
N ALA A 14 -7.55 16.33 -5.36
CA ALA A 14 -8.83 15.61 -5.44
C ALA A 14 -9.99 16.32 -4.70
N GLY A 15 -9.80 17.54 -4.21
CA GLY A 15 -10.87 18.36 -3.64
C GLY A 15 -11.16 18.20 -2.14
N LYS A 16 -10.30 17.51 -1.36
CA LYS A 16 -10.45 17.33 0.11
C LYS A 16 -10.67 18.67 0.84
N THR A 17 -9.68 19.57 0.74
CA THR A 17 -9.72 20.87 1.41
C THR A 17 -10.82 21.77 0.85
N SER A 18 -11.14 21.64 -0.44
CA SER A 18 -12.25 22.38 -1.07
C SER A 18 -13.62 21.98 -0.53
N ILE A 19 -13.86 20.68 -0.27
CA ILE A 19 -15.08 20.23 0.42
C ILE A 19 -15.14 20.83 1.82
N MET A 20 -14.03 20.77 2.56
CA MET A 20 -13.99 21.30 3.92
C MET A 20 -14.19 22.83 3.95
N ASP A 21 -13.62 23.56 3.00
CA ASP A 21 -13.85 24.99 2.82
C ASP A 21 -15.32 25.32 2.53
N CYS A 22 -15.97 24.53 1.67
CA CYS A 22 -17.40 24.67 1.41
C CYS A 22 -18.25 24.49 2.68
N ILE A 23 -17.91 23.51 3.52
CA ILE A 23 -18.62 23.25 4.79
C ILE A 23 -18.41 24.40 5.78
N ARG A 24 -17.18 24.92 5.88
CA ARG A 24 -16.82 26.02 6.79
C ARG A 24 -17.26 27.41 6.32
N ASP A 25 -17.63 27.56 5.05
CA ASP A 25 -17.76 28.86 4.37
C ASP A 25 -16.44 29.67 4.40
N THR A 26 -15.35 29.00 4.02
CA THR A 26 -13.99 29.55 4.02
C THR A 26 -13.30 29.35 2.67
N TYR A 27 -12.11 29.94 2.52
CA TYR A 27 -11.26 29.81 1.33
C TYR A 27 -9.81 29.48 1.72
N PHE A 28 -9.60 28.52 2.62
CA PHE A 28 -8.27 28.17 3.10
C PHE A 28 -7.39 27.51 2.04
N ALA A 29 -7.97 26.70 1.14
CA ALA A 29 -7.24 26.08 0.03
C ALA A 29 -6.47 27.12 -0.81
N TYR A 30 -7.05 28.29 -1.05
CA TYR A 30 -6.42 29.38 -1.81
C TYR A 30 -5.30 30.11 -1.05
N LYS A 31 -5.25 29.99 0.28
CA LYS A 31 -4.26 30.66 1.14
C LYS A 31 -3.03 29.79 1.42
N GLU A 32 -3.03 28.52 1.01
CA GLU A 32 -1.89 27.63 1.17
C GLU A 32 -0.79 27.96 0.15
N ILE A 33 0.48 27.83 0.57
CA ILE A 33 1.64 28.07 -0.30
C ILE A 33 1.60 27.04 -1.44
N GLY A 34 1.36 27.52 -2.66
CA GLY A 34 1.22 26.67 -3.84
C GLY A 34 -0.13 25.93 -3.94
N GLY A 35 -1.12 26.26 -3.10
CA GLY A 35 -2.46 25.64 -3.12
C GLY A 35 -2.51 24.21 -2.58
N LEU A 36 -1.46 23.74 -1.91
CA LEU A 36 -1.30 22.36 -1.46
C LEU A 36 -1.21 22.24 0.06
N THR A 37 -1.99 21.30 0.60
CA THR A 37 -1.98 20.95 2.03
C THR A 37 -0.70 20.21 2.40
N GLN A 38 -0.04 20.65 3.48
CA GLN A 38 1.25 20.11 3.94
C GLN A 38 1.22 19.58 5.39
N THR A 39 0.21 19.95 6.18
CA THR A 39 0.03 19.59 7.59
C THR A 39 -1.39 19.08 7.82
N ILE A 40 -1.64 18.36 8.92
CA ILE A 40 -3.00 17.88 9.20
C ILE A 40 -3.84 19.05 9.72
N GLY A 41 -5.01 19.26 9.10
CA GLY A 41 -6.04 20.15 9.62
C GLY A 41 -7.05 19.37 10.45
N ILE A 42 -7.40 19.88 11.62
CA ILE A 42 -8.54 19.37 12.40
C ILE A 42 -9.60 20.47 12.45
N THR A 43 -10.87 20.13 12.24
CA THR A 43 -12.01 21.05 12.31
C THR A 43 -13.17 20.41 13.06
N GLU A 44 -13.78 21.13 14.01
CA GLU A 44 -15.07 20.76 14.60
C GLU A 44 -16.20 21.45 13.82
N VAL A 45 -17.10 20.67 13.23
CA VAL A 45 -18.30 21.17 12.55
C VAL A 45 -19.51 20.93 13.46
N PRO A 46 -20.10 21.98 14.06
CA PRO A 46 -21.21 21.82 14.99
C PRO A 46 -22.49 21.40 14.26
N THR A 47 -23.36 20.69 14.95
CA THR A 47 -24.65 20.23 14.39
C THR A 47 -25.49 21.36 13.81
N SER A 48 -25.46 22.56 14.41
CA SER A 48 -26.15 23.73 13.88
C SER A 48 -25.73 24.08 12.45
N ARG A 49 -24.45 23.94 12.11
CA ARG A 49 -23.94 24.18 10.75
C ARG A 49 -24.41 23.10 9.78
N ILE A 50 -24.49 21.86 10.24
CA ILE A 50 -24.94 20.73 9.41
C ILE A 50 -26.44 20.86 9.13
N GLU A 51 -27.23 21.23 10.13
CA GLU A 51 -28.65 21.52 9.99
C GLU A 51 -28.90 22.70 9.04
N GLU A 52 -28.08 23.74 9.12
CA GLU A 52 -28.12 24.88 8.19
C GLU A 52 -27.89 24.44 6.73
N LEU A 53 -26.82 23.68 6.47
CA LEU A 53 -26.43 23.26 5.13
C LEU A 53 -27.36 22.19 4.52
N SER A 54 -27.95 21.34 5.36
CA SER A 54 -28.66 20.14 4.92
C SER A 54 -30.14 20.12 5.32
N LYS A 55 -30.72 21.25 5.71
CA LYS A 55 -32.09 21.36 6.24
C LYS A 55 -33.12 20.59 5.41
N GLU A 56 -33.19 20.88 4.11
CA GLU A 56 -34.19 20.31 3.20
C GLU A 56 -34.05 18.77 3.10
N LEU A 57 -32.82 18.26 3.05
CA LEU A 57 -32.54 16.83 2.98
C LEU A 57 -32.83 16.13 4.31
N LEU A 58 -32.46 16.74 5.44
CA LEU A 58 -32.74 16.20 6.77
C LEU A 58 -34.25 16.07 7.01
N GLU A 59 -35.04 17.07 6.60
CA GLU A 59 -36.50 17.04 6.66
C GLU A 59 -37.09 15.97 5.73
N LYS A 60 -36.64 15.94 4.47
CA LYS A 60 -37.10 14.97 3.45
C LYS A 60 -36.86 13.52 3.87
N PHE A 61 -35.68 13.22 4.41
CA PHE A 61 -35.32 11.88 4.87
C PHE A 61 -35.67 11.59 6.34
N LYS A 62 -36.24 12.57 7.05
CA LYS A 62 -36.59 12.47 8.48
C LYS A 62 -35.41 12.04 9.36
N VAL A 63 -34.21 12.51 9.02
CA VAL A 63 -32.98 12.19 9.76
C VAL A 63 -32.89 13.12 10.97
N LYS A 64 -32.90 12.55 12.17
CA LYS A 64 -32.60 13.28 13.40
C LYS A 64 -31.09 13.26 13.64
N VAL A 65 -30.51 14.43 13.90
CA VAL A 65 -29.08 14.54 14.26
C VAL A 65 -28.94 14.41 15.78
N ASN A 66 -28.26 13.36 16.23
CA ASN A 66 -28.11 12.97 17.64
C ASN A 66 -26.66 13.09 18.15
N VAL A 67 -25.83 13.82 17.41
CA VAL A 67 -24.43 14.14 17.73
C VAL A 67 -24.30 15.64 17.97
N GLU A 68 -23.32 16.07 18.76
CA GLU A 68 -23.07 17.50 19.00
C GLU A 68 -22.37 18.17 17.82
N SER A 69 -21.51 17.42 17.15
CA SER A 69 -20.64 17.88 16.06
C SER A 69 -20.08 16.70 15.27
N LEU A 70 -19.47 16.99 14.13
CA LEU A 70 -18.59 16.09 13.41
C LEU A 70 -17.16 16.63 13.52
N ILE A 71 -16.17 15.76 13.78
CA ILE A 71 -14.76 16.16 13.81
C ILE A 71 -14.10 15.73 12.51
N PHE A 72 -13.63 16.67 11.71
CA PHE A 72 -12.95 16.38 10.45
C PHE A 72 -11.44 16.45 10.60
N ILE A 73 -10.75 15.48 10.01
CA ILE A 73 -9.31 15.45 9.83
C ILE A 73 -9.03 15.60 8.33
N ASP A 74 -8.54 16.77 7.93
CA ASP A 74 -8.09 17.04 6.56
C ASP A 74 -6.60 16.68 6.45
N SER A 75 -6.33 15.57 5.78
CA SER A 75 -4.98 15.05 5.58
C SER A 75 -4.41 15.46 4.21
N PRO A 76 -3.11 15.77 4.12
CA PRO A 76 -2.50 16.14 2.85
C PRO A 76 -2.48 14.98 1.83
N GLY A 77 -2.65 15.32 0.55
CA GLY A 77 -2.72 14.35 -0.55
C GLY A 77 -1.37 13.92 -1.15
N HIS A 78 -0.26 14.60 -0.83
CA HIS A 78 1.04 14.32 -1.47
C HIS A 78 1.64 12.99 -0.98
N GLU A 79 2.41 12.31 -1.84
CA GLU A 79 3.16 11.09 -1.49
C GLU A 79 4.17 11.29 -0.35
N ALA A 80 4.53 12.54 -0.01
CA ALA A 80 5.48 12.82 1.06
C ALA A 80 4.84 12.69 2.46
N PHE A 81 3.52 12.51 2.52
CA PHE A 81 2.72 12.62 3.73
C PHE A 81 1.87 11.39 4.03
N VAL A 82 2.32 10.22 3.57
CA VAL A 82 1.66 8.92 3.82
C VAL A 82 1.42 8.70 5.31
N THR A 83 2.40 9.02 6.15
CA THR A 83 2.31 8.93 7.62
C THR A 83 1.16 9.76 8.18
N LEU A 84 0.80 10.89 7.54
CA LEU A 84 -0.30 11.74 7.97
C LEU A 84 -1.65 11.12 7.58
N ARG A 85 -1.75 10.46 6.41
CA ARG A 85 -2.95 9.72 6.00
C ARG A 85 -3.20 8.49 6.86
N GLU A 86 -2.15 7.74 7.19
CA GLU A 86 -2.23 6.60 8.11
C GLU A 86 -2.70 7.02 9.50
N ARG A 87 -2.13 8.11 10.05
CA ARG A 87 -2.56 8.68 11.33
C ARG A 87 -4.00 9.17 11.30
N GLY A 88 -4.41 9.84 10.23
CA GLY A 88 -5.80 10.26 10.05
C GLY A 88 -6.74 9.05 10.06
N ALA A 89 -6.39 8.00 9.33
CA ALA A 89 -7.21 6.79 9.22
C ALA A 89 -7.24 5.94 10.51
N SER A 90 -6.15 5.90 11.29
CA SER A 90 -6.08 5.12 12.53
C SER A 90 -6.92 5.72 13.67
N ILE A 91 -7.05 7.05 13.69
CA ILE A 91 -7.83 7.79 14.70
C ILE A 91 -9.29 7.94 14.26
N ALA A 92 -9.58 7.90 12.96
CA ALA A 92 -10.90 8.14 12.42
C ALA A 92 -11.85 6.96 12.64
N ASP A 93 -13.08 7.29 13.03
CA ASP A 93 -14.19 6.33 13.08
C ASP A 93 -14.74 6.06 11.68
N PHE A 94 -14.57 7.01 10.75
CA PHE A 94 -15.07 6.95 9.38
C PHE A 94 -14.18 7.73 8.41
N ALA A 95 -14.24 7.45 7.11
CA ALA A 95 -13.45 8.18 6.12
C ALA A 95 -14.22 8.58 4.86
N ILE A 96 -13.72 9.64 4.21
CA ILE A 96 -14.18 10.12 2.90
C ILE A 96 -13.00 10.01 1.94
N LEU A 97 -13.11 9.08 0.99
CA LEU A 97 -12.15 8.94 -0.10
C LEU A 97 -12.56 9.88 -1.25
N THR A 98 -11.81 10.95 -1.47
CA THR A 98 -12.06 11.88 -2.58
C THR A 98 -11.44 11.36 -3.87
N VAL A 99 -12.22 11.29 -4.93
CA VAL A 99 -11.78 10.92 -6.28
C VAL A 99 -12.20 12.01 -7.24
N ASP A 100 -11.28 12.51 -8.07
CA ASP A 100 -11.59 13.49 -9.10
C ASP A 100 -12.38 12.83 -10.25
N SER A 101 -13.50 13.42 -10.66
CA SER A 101 -14.35 12.85 -11.72
C SER A 101 -13.70 12.78 -13.11
N LYS A 102 -12.67 13.59 -13.35
CA LYS A 102 -11.89 13.60 -14.59
C LYS A 102 -10.72 12.62 -14.52
N GLU A 103 -10.00 12.59 -13.40
CA GLU A 103 -8.77 11.80 -13.27
C GLU A 103 -9.01 10.37 -12.80
N GLY A 104 -10.11 10.09 -12.09
CA GLY A 104 -10.38 8.75 -11.55
C GLY A 104 -9.39 8.33 -10.45
N ILE A 105 -9.17 7.02 -10.29
CA ILE A 105 -8.26 6.49 -9.26
C ILE A 105 -6.80 6.77 -9.64
N GLN A 106 -6.09 7.48 -8.76
CA GLN A 106 -4.67 7.81 -8.88
C GLN A 106 -3.82 7.06 -7.84
N LYS A 107 -2.49 7.12 -7.96
CA LYS A 107 -1.55 6.39 -7.08
C LYS A 107 -1.83 6.57 -5.58
N GLN A 108 -2.05 7.81 -5.13
CA GLN A 108 -2.33 8.13 -3.72
C GLN A 108 -3.76 7.78 -3.30
N THR A 109 -4.69 7.66 -4.26
CA THR A 109 -6.02 7.08 -4.02
C THR A 109 -5.89 5.59 -3.71
N ILE A 110 -5.08 4.87 -4.49
CA ILE A 110 -4.79 3.43 -4.25
C ILE A 110 -4.16 3.25 -2.85
N GLU A 111 -3.18 4.08 -2.52
CA GLU A 111 -2.56 4.08 -1.19
C GLU A 111 -3.58 4.35 -0.07
N SER A 112 -4.51 5.28 -0.29
CA SER A 112 -5.57 5.58 0.67
C SER A 112 -6.53 4.39 0.86
N ILE A 113 -6.96 3.75 -0.24
CA ILE A 113 -7.80 2.54 -0.21
C ILE A 113 -7.13 1.43 0.62
N ASN A 114 -5.85 1.28 0.42
CA ASN A 114 -5.03 0.30 1.10
C ASN A 114 -4.88 0.56 2.60
N ILE A 115 -4.66 1.82 2.99
CA ILE A 115 -4.67 2.24 4.40
C ILE A 115 -6.03 1.93 5.03
N LEU A 116 -7.13 2.27 4.35
CA LEU A 116 -8.49 2.00 4.82
C LEU A 116 -8.74 0.50 5.04
N LYS A 117 -8.24 -0.36 4.16
CA LYS A 117 -8.30 -1.83 4.34
C LYS A 117 -7.50 -2.29 5.55
N ALA A 118 -6.27 -1.80 5.71
CA ALA A 118 -5.38 -2.21 6.78
C ALA A 118 -5.95 -1.88 8.18
N TYR A 119 -6.57 -0.72 8.32
CA TYR A 119 -7.22 -0.28 9.55
C TYR A 119 -8.69 -0.69 9.68
N LYS A 120 -9.26 -1.29 8.62
CA LYS A 120 -10.70 -1.62 8.52
C LYS A 120 -11.59 -0.41 8.78
N THR A 121 -11.14 0.78 8.37
CA THR A 121 -11.87 2.03 8.55
C THR A 121 -13.01 2.08 7.55
N PRO A 122 -14.28 2.17 7.98
CA PRO A 122 -15.41 2.31 7.07
C PRO A 122 -15.33 3.64 6.32
N PHE A 123 -15.73 3.66 5.05
CA PHE A 123 -15.62 4.85 4.21
C PHE A 123 -16.71 4.94 3.15
N LEU A 124 -16.86 6.14 2.61
CA LEU A 124 -17.58 6.42 1.37
C LEU A 124 -16.66 7.12 0.38
N VAL A 125 -17.09 7.25 -0.86
CA VAL A 125 -16.35 7.96 -1.90
C VAL A 125 -17.05 9.27 -2.24
N ALA A 126 -16.31 10.38 -2.24
CA ALA A 126 -16.76 11.64 -2.80
C ALA A 126 -16.19 11.79 -4.22
N LEU A 127 -17.04 11.68 -5.24
CA LEU A 127 -16.66 11.91 -6.64
C LEU A 127 -16.70 13.41 -6.92
N THR A 128 -15.55 14.06 -6.89
CA THR A 128 -15.42 15.52 -6.88
C THR A 128 -15.35 16.15 -8.27
N LYS A 129 -15.47 17.48 -8.32
CA LYS A 129 -15.35 18.31 -9.53
C LYS A 129 -16.32 17.93 -10.64
N ILE A 130 -17.54 17.51 -10.29
CA ILE A 130 -18.56 17.12 -11.28
C ILE A 130 -18.95 18.29 -12.21
N ASP A 131 -18.71 19.52 -11.77
CA ASP A 131 -18.85 20.74 -12.57
C ASP A 131 -17.88 20.83 -13.78
N MET A 132 -16.82 20.02 -13.79
CA MET A 132 -15.85 19.95 -14.88
C MET A 132 -16.21 18.91 -15.95
N ILE A 133 -17.33 18.20 -15.80
CA ILE A 133 -17.78 17.19 -16.77
C ILE A 133 -18.44 17.89 -17.98
N ASP A 134 -18.10 17.43 -19.18
CA ASP A 134 -18.61 18.00 -20.43
C ASP A 134 -20.14 17.97 -20.50
N GLY A 135 -20.72 19.08 -20.97
CA GLY A 135 -22.18 19.25 -21.05
C GLY A 135 -22.80 19.84 -19.79
N TYR A 136 -22.01 20.18 -18.78
CA TYR A 136 -22.46 20.79 -17.53
C TYR A 136 -23.26 22.09 -17.78
N ILE A 137 -24.44 22.15 -17.17
CA ILE A 137 -25.27 23.35 -17.07
C ILE A 137 -25.05 23.95 -15.68
N PRO A 138 -24.60 25.23 -15.58
CA PRO A 138 -24.35 25.89 -14.31
C PRO A 138 -25.55 25.86 -13.36
N LYS A 139 -25.32 25.32 -12.17
CA LYS A 139 -26.25 25.23 -11.04
C LYS A 139 -25.45 25.41 -9.74
N LYS A 140 -26.10 25.86 -8.67
CA LYS A 140 -25.48 26.05 -7.36
C LYS A 140 -26.44 25.72 -6.24
N ASP A 141 -25.88 25.43 -5.06
CA ASP A 141 -26.57 25.34 -3.77
C ASP A 141 -27.78 24.39 -3.81
N MET A 142 -27.55 23.13 -4.21
CA MET A 142 -28.62 22.13 -4.31
C MET A 142 -28.13 20.71 -4.07
N SER A 143 -29.06 19.80 -3.78
CA SER A 143 -28.74 18.39 -3.66
C SER A 143 -28.30 17.80 -5.01
N PHE A 144 -27.53 16.72 -4.97
CA PHE A 144 -27.09 16.03 -6.17
C PHE A 144 -28.28 15.54 -7.03
N LEU A 145 -29.35 15.03 -6.40
CA LEU A 145 -30.52 14.52 -7.13
C LEU A 145 -31.29 15.62 -7.86
N GLU A 146 -31.43 16.80 -7.26
CA GLU A 146 -32.03 17.96 -7.93
C GLU A 146 -31.15 18.44 -9.07
N PHE A 147 -29.84 18.47 -8.82
CA PHE A 147 -28.85 18.83 -9.82
C PHE A 147 -28.94 17.92 -11.04
N ILE A 148 -28.80 16.60 -10.90
CA ILE A 148 -28.76 15.67 -12.04
C ILE A 148 -30.06 15.68 -12.85
N ASN A 149 -31.21 15.87 -12.20
CA ASN A 149 -32.50 15.99 -12.88
C ASN A 149 -32.64 17.29 -13.70
N SER A 150 -31.84 18.32 -13.38
CA SER A 150 -31.83 19.59 -14.11
C SER A 150 -30.83 19.62 -15.28
N GLN A 151 -29.97 18.61 -15.41
CA GLN A 151 -28.94 18.53 -16.44
C GLN A 151 -29.46 17.95 -17.75
N ASN A 152 -28.75 18.23 -18.84
CA ASN A 152 -29.09 17.65 -20.15
C ASN A 152 -28.65 16.17 -20.25
N PRO A 153 -29.25 15.38 -21.17
CA PRO A 153 -28.92 13.96 -21.32
C PRO A 153 -27.44 13.68 -21.60
N LYS A 154 -26.74 14.59 -22.30
CA LYS A 154 -25.32 14.43 -22.62
C LYS A 154 -24.45 14.48 -21.36
N TYR A 155 -24.69 15.45 -20.47
CA TYR A 155 -24.01 15.51 -19.18
C TYR A 155 -24.29 14.28 -18.34
N THR A 156 -25.56 13.89 -18.24
CA THR A 156 -25.97 12.71 -17.45
C THR A 156 -25.26 11.46 -17.96
N GLN A 157 -25.21 11.24 -19.27
CA GLN A 157 -24.46 10.12 -19.85
C GLN A 157 -22.97 10.18 -19.47
N ASN A 158 -22.32 11.33 -19.64
CA ASN A 158 -20.90 11.48 -19.31
C ASN A 158 -20.62 11.19 -17.82
N LEU A 159 -21.49 11.66 -16.91
CA LEU A 159 -21.36 11.37 -15.48
C LEU A 159 -21.52 9.87 -15.18
N GLU A 160 -22.49 9.20 -15.80
CA GLU A 160 -22.68 7.75 -15.63
C GLU A 160 -21.49 6.94 -16.15
N GLU A 161 -20.86 7.37 -17.25
CA GLU A 161 -19.62 6.75 -17.75
C GLU A 161 -18.46 6.88 -16.73
N ARG A 162 -18.31 8.05 -16.10
CA ARG A 162 -17.31 8.26 -15.02
C ARG A 162 -17.61 7.40 -13.79
N LEU A 163 -18.87 7.34 -13.38
CA LEU A 163 -19.31 6.51 -12.25
C LEU A 163 -19.05 5.03 -12.53
N TYR A 164 -19.39 4.54 -13.72
CA TYR A 164 -19.15 3.16 -14.11
C TYR A 164 -17.67 2.79 -14.09
N SER A 165 -16.81 3.67 -14.62
CA SER A 165 -15.36 3.48 -14.56
C SER A 165 -14.88 3.38 -13.11
N LEU A 166 -15.31 4.30 -12.24
CA LEU A 166 -14.92 4.29 -10.83
C LEU A 166 -15.41 3.03 -10.09
N VAL A 167 -16.64 2.58 -10.35
CA VAL A 167 -17.18 1.34 -9.78
C VAL A 167 -16.36 0.14 -10.24
N SER A 168 -15.98 0.09 -11.52
CA SER A 168 -15.11 -0.96 -12.07
C SER A 168 -13.74 -0.96 -11.39
N ASP A 169 -13.15 0.22 -11.20
CA ASP A 169 -11.84 0.36 -10.55
C ASP A 169 -11.89 -0.07 -9.08
N LEU A 170 -12.91 0.36 -8.31
CA LEU A 170 -13.09 -0.04 -6.90
C LEU A 170 -13.31 -1.55 -6.74
N SER A 171 -13.99 -2.18 -7.70
CA SER A 171 -14.17 -3.63 -7.76
C SER A 171 -12.84 -4.39 -7.89
N ASN A 172 -11.87 -3.86 -8.65
CA ASN A 172 -10.52 -4.43 -8.73
C ASN A 172 -9.80 -4.40 -7.38
N TYR A 173 -10.17 -3.47 -6.50
CA TYR A 173 -9.71 -3.41 -5.10
C TYR A 173 -10.65 -4.13 -4.14
N GLY A 174 -11.59 -4.95 -4.61
CA GLY A 174 -12.45 -5.79 -3.77
C GLY A 174 -13.59 -5.05 -3.08
N PHE A 175 -13.95 -3.85 -3.54
CA PHE A 175 -15.11 -3.12 -3.02
C PHE A 175 -16.26 -3.17 -4.02
N SER A 176 -17.42 -3.62 -3.55
CA SER A 176 -18.68 -3.33 -4.23
C SER A 176 -19.04 -1.87 -3.93
N SER A 177 -19.46 -1.12 -4.95
CA SER A 177 -19.75 0.31 -4.80
C SER A 177 -20.81 0.75 -5.79
N GLU A 178 -21.60 1.76 -5.41
CA GLU A 178 -22.67 2.29 -6.25
C GLU A 178 -22.96 3.75 -5.84
N ARG A 179 -23.61 4.53 -6.72
CA ARG A 179 -24.06 5.88 -6.38
C ARG A 179 -24.99 5.84 -5.17
N TYR A 180 -24.84 6.78 -4.23
CA TYR A 180 -25.47 6.70 -2.91
C TYR A 180 -27.00 6.50 -2.92
N ASP A 181 -27.72 7.02 -3.91
CA ASP A 181 -29.18 6.87 -4.08
C ASP A 181 -29.61 5.49 -4.60
N ARG A 182 -28.67 4.67 -5.07
CA ARG A 182 -28.88 3.33 -5.63
C ARG A 182 -28.37 2.22 -4.72
N VAL A 183 -27.61 2.55 -3.68
CA VAL A 183 -27.10 1.61 -2.67
C VAL A 183 -28.26 0.91 -1.96
N LYS A 184 -28.22 -0.41 -1.89
CA LYS A 184 -29.24 -1.22 -1.20
C LYS A 184 -28.83 -1.56 0.22
N ASP A 185 -27.55 -1.82 0.43
CA ASP A 185 -27.00 -2.21 1.72
C ASP A 185 -25.66 -1.51 1.98
N PHE A 186 -25.70 -0.44 2.78
CA PHE A 186 -24.54 0.34 3.19
C PHE A 186 -23.51 -0.44 4.01
N THR A 187 -23.80 -1.68 4.43
CA THR A 187 -22.81 -2.56 5.08
C THR A 187 -21.98 -3.39 4.09
N LYS A 188 -22.40 -3.45 2.82
CA LYS A 188 -21.77 -4.26 1.77
C LYS A 188 -21.28 -3.43 0.59
N GLU A 189 -21.92 -2.29 0.34
CA GLU A 189 -21.63 -1.42 -0.79
C GLU A 189 -21.08 -0.08 -0.31
N VAL A 190 -19.95 0.33 -0.88
CA VAL A 190 -19.36 1.66 -0.69
C VAL A 190 -20.19 2.68 -1.48
N ALA A 191 -20.75 3.66 -0.77
CA ALA A 191 -21.53 4.72 -1.40
C ALA A 191 -20.64 5.74 -2.11
N ILE A 192 -21.00 6.08 -3.35
CA ILE A 192 -20.36 7.15 -4.13
C ILE A 192 -21.28 8.38 -4.15
N VAL A 193 -20.80 9.50 -3.61
CA VAL A 193 -21.51 10.78 -3.56
C VAL A 193 -20.86 11.75 -4.55
N PRO A 194 -21.52 12.13 -5.64
CA PRO A 194 -20.98 13.11 -6.57
C PRO A 194 -21.10 14.54 -6.00
N VAL A 195 -20.00 15.29 -6.02
CA VAL A 195 -19.90 16.60 -5.38
C VAL A 195 -19.20 17.65 -6.24
N SER A 196 -19.66 18.89 -6.14
CA SER A 196 -18.94 20.09 -6.59
C SER A 196 -18.82 21.06 -5.43
N SER A 197 -17.61 21.23 -4.90
CA SER A 197 -17.36 22.18 -3.81
C SER A 197 -17.47 23.64 -4.25
N VAL A 198 -17.12 23.95 -5.50
CA VAL A 198 -17.15 25.31 -6.05
C VAL A 198 -18.59 25.82 -6.21
N ASN A 199 -19.51 24.91 -6.53
CA ASN A 199 -20.92 25.23 -6.74
C ASN A 199 -21.82 24.75 -5.61
N ASN A 200 -21.27 24.20 -4.53
CA ASN A 200 -22.02 23.64 -3.41
C ASN A 200 -23.12 22.66 -3.87
N ILE A 201 -22.73 21.67 -4.67
CA ILE A 201 -23.62 20.61 -5.17
C ILE A 201 -23.24 19.30 -4.47
N GLY A 202 -24.20 18.62 -3.86
CA GLY A 202 -23.99 17.31 -3.25
C GLY A 202 -23.21 17.30 -1.93
N VAL A 203 -22.69 18.46 -1.48
CA VAL A 203 -21.99 18.58 -0.18
C VAL A 203 -22.97 18.36 0.98
N ASN A 204 -24.21 18.82 0.84
CA ASN A 204 -25.30 18.55 1.75
C ASN A 204 -25.69 17.06 1.78
N ASP A 205 -25.75 16.38 0.61
CA ASP A 205 -25.98 14.93 0.53
C ASP A 205 -24.87 14.15 1.27
N LEU A 206 -23.62 14.55 1.06
CA LEU A 206 -22.44 13.98 1.73
C LEU A 206 -22.57 14.06 3.26
N LEU A 207 -22.91 15.24 3.80
CA LEU A 207 -23.08 15.44 5.25
C LEU A 207 -24.23 14.59 5.83
N VAL A 208 -25.37 14.54 5.15
CA VAL A 208 -26.53 13.75 5.61
C VAL A 208 -26.20 12.26 5.60
N LEU A 209 -25.50 11.78 4.57
CA LEU A 209 -25.11 10.39 4.46
C LEU A 209 -24.13 9.99 5.57
N ILE A 210 -23.12 10.83 5.83
CA ILE A 210 -22.17 10.63 6.92
C ILE A 210 -22.90 10.54 8.26
N ILE A 211 -23.83 11.45 8.56
CA ILE A 211 -24.63 11.40 9.80
C ILE A 211 -25.43 10.10 9.86
N GLY A 212 -26.14 9.75 8.78
CA GLY A 212 -26.98 8.56 8.73
C GLY A 212 -26.19 7.27 8.97
N ILE A 213 -25.05 7.12 8.31
CA ILE A 213 -24.15 5.96 8.48
C ILE A 213 -23.54 5.96 9.88
N SER A 214 -23.00 7.11 10.33
CA SER A 214 -22.35 7.23 11.63
C SER A 214 -23.30 6.81 12.75
N GLN A 215 -24.52 7.36 12.77
CA GLN A 215 -25.49 7.09 13.83
C GLN A 215 -26.01 5.66 13.85
N ARG A 216 -25.99 4.98 12.70
CA ARG A 216 -26.51 3.61 12.57
C ARG A 216 -25.47 2.55 12.87
N TYR A 217 -24.21 2.78 12.50
CA TYR A 217 -23.18 1.74 12.48
C TYR A 217 -21.99 2.02 13.41
N LEU A 218 -21.75 3.27 13.83
CA LEU A 218 -20.65 3.56 14.74
C LEU A 218 -21.05 3.29 16.20
N PRO A 219 -20.15 2.67 17.00
CA PRO A 219 -20.40 2.40 18.40
C PRO A 219 -20.62 3.71 19.18
N SER A 220 -21.57 3.67 20.12
CA SER A 220 -22.06 4.85 20.83
C SER A 220 -21.66 4.90 22.32
N GLU A 221 -20.94 3.89 22.82
CA GLU A 221 -20.65 3.77 24.24
C GLU A 221 -19.47 4.67 24.66
N PRO A 222 -19.68 5.56 25.64
CA PRO A 222 -18.60 6.36 26.20
C PRO A 222 -17.70 5.49 27.07
N THR A 223 -16.39 5.53 26.79
CA THR A 223 -15.38 4.94 27.68
C THR A 223 -15.14 5.89 28.86
N GLU A 224 -15.10 5.38 30.09
CA GLU A 224 -14.82 6.21 31.28
C GLU A 224 -13.39 6.77 31.29
N ARG A 225 -12.43 6.04 30.71
CA ARG A 225 -11.04 6.46 30.64
C ARG A 225 -10.86 7.59 29.64
N ALA A 226 -10.11 8.61 30.04
CA ALA A 226 -9.78 9.71 29.16
C ALA A 226 -8.54 9.41 28.32
N ASP A 227 -8.77 9.20 27.03
CA ASP A 227 -7.71 8.97 26.04
C ASP A 227 -7.68 10.14 25.05
N VAL A 228 -6.46 10.61 24.75
CA VAL A 228 -6.21 11.74 23.86
C VAL A 228 -5.27 11.30 22.76
N ALA A 229 -5.73 11.35 21.51
CA ALA A 229 -4.94 10.97 20.34
C ALA A 229 -4.07 12.15 19.88
N ILE A 230 -2.76 11.93 19.77
CA ILE A 230 -1.78 12.94 19.34
C ILE A 230 -1.68 12.93 17.82
N VAL A 231 -2.08 14.03 17.19
CA VAL A 231 -2.18 14.12 15.72
C VAL A 231 -0.92 14.75 15.13
N GLU A 232 -0.53 15.90 15.68
CA GLU A 232 0.58 16.71 15.14
C GLU A 232 1.32 17.47 16.24
N GLU A 233 2.62 17.66 16.02
CA GLU A 233 3.52 18.39 16.90
C GLU A 233 3.87 19.75 16.28
N LYS A 234 3.82 20.82 17.08
CA LYS A 234 4.13 22.19 16.66
C LYS A 234 5.03 22.90 17.66
N ALA A 235 5.82 23.84 17.18
CA ALA A 235 6.67 24.69 18.01
C ALA A 235 6.15 26.13 17.98
N ILE A 236 5.45 26.54 19.04
CA ILE A 236 4.81 27.85 19.12
C ILE A 236 5.61 28.78 20.04
N LYS A 237 5.96 29.96 19.51
CA LYS A 237 6.68 30.98 20.28
C LYS A 237 5.89 31.35 21.55
N GLY A 238 6.54 31.24 22.71
CA GLY A 238 5.96 31.52 24.02
C GLY A 238 5.31 30.33 24.72
N LEU A 239 4.85 29.31 23.97
CA LEU A 239 4.28 28.07 24.53
C LEU A 239 5.26 26.89 24.47
N GLY A 240 6.31 27.01 23.64
CA GLY A 240 7.25 25.94 23.39
C GLY A 240 6.62 24.87 22.50
N LYS A 241 6.88 23.61 22.83
CA LYS A 241 6.41 22.46 22.08
C LYS A 241 4.98 22.10 22.49
N VAL A 242 4.07 22.08 21.52
CA VAL A 242 2.64 21.82 21.71
C VAL A 242 2.17 20.73 20.76
N TYR A 243 1.02 20.14 21.07
CA TYR A 243 0.45 19.05 20.28
C TYR A 243 -0.98 19.37 19.88
N ASP A 244 -1.28 19.31 18.59
CA ASP A 244 -2.67 19.23 18.15
C ASP A 244 -3.15 17.79 18.34
N ALA A 245 -4.28 17.65 19.02
CA ALA A 245 -4.76 16.38 19.52
C ALA A 245 -6.30 16.35 19.54
N ILE A 246 -6.84 15.14 19.66
CA ILE A 246 -8.29 14.92 19.79
C ILE A 246 -8.53 14.16 21.08
N VAL A 247 -9.33 14.76 21.97
CA VAL A 247 -9.82 14.04 23.16
C VAL A 247 -10.84 13.02 22.67
N TYR A 248 -10.48 11.74 22.67
CA TYR A 248 -11.26 10.67 22.05
C TYR A 248 -12.34 10.13 22.99
N SER A 249 -12.05 10.05 24.29
CA SER A 249 -12.95 9.55 25.31
C SER A 249 -12.72 10.26 26.65
N GLY A 250 -13.66 10.09 27.58
CA GLY A 250 -13.58 10.65 28.92
C GLY A 250 -13.49 12.18 28.98
N LYS A 251 -12.91 12.66 30.07
CA LYS A 251 -12.70 14.07 30.37
C LYS A 251 -11.26 14.27 30.85
N ILE A 252 -10.62 15.33 30.36
CA ILE A 252 -9.28 15.71 30.80
C ILE A 252 -9.30 17.08 31.48
N ASN A 253 -8.37 17.29 32.40
CA ASN A 253 -8.18 18.53 33.15
C ASN A 253 -6.72 18.98 33.10
N VAL A 254 -6.51 20.29 33.22
CA VAL A 254 -5.18 20.84 33.47
C VAL A 254 -4.69 20.35 34.83
N GLY A 255 -3.48 19.78 34.86
CA GLY A 255 -2.88 19.17 36.03
C GLY A 255 -2.94 17.65 36.07
N ASP A 256 -3.76 17.02 35.21
CA ASP A 256 -3.87 15.56 35.15
C ASP A 256 -2.52 14.92 34.82
N ARG A 257 -2.22 13.80 35.51
CA ARG A 257 -1.09 12.92 35.21
C ARG A 257 -1.51 12.00 34.06
N VAL A 258 -0.61 11.85 33.09
CA VAL A 258 -0.86 11.04 31.90
C VAL A 258 0.33 10.14 31.60
N LEU A 259 0.04 8.96 31.07
CA LEU A 259 1.05 8.10 30.45
C LEU A 259 1.13 8.42 28.96
N MET A 260 2.35 8.47 28.45
CA MET A 260 2.66 8.73 27.04
C MET A 260 3.71 7.77 26.54
N GLU A 261 3.64 7.45 25.25
CA GLU A 261 4.68 6.70 24.55
C GLU A 261 5.77 7.64 24.03
N THR A 262 7.03 7.30 24.30
CA THR A 262 8.22 8.03 23.86
C THR A 262 9.19 7.09 23.15
N LEU A 263 10.24 7.62 22.51
CA LEU A 263 11.30 6.79 21.92
C LEU A 263 12.01 5.89 22.95
N ASP A 264 12.05 6.30 24.23
CA ASP A 264 12.67 5.54 25.32
C ASP A 264 11.66 4.62 26.04
N GLY A 265 10.44 4.48 25.51
CA GLY A 265 9.35 3.70 26.11
C GLY A 265 8.27 4.56 26.76
N VAL A 266 7.46 3.94 27.61
CA VAL A 266 6.32 4.59 28.26
C VAL A 266 6.82 5.48 29.41
N LYS A 267 6.46 6.77 29.39
CA LYS A 267 6.81 7.75 30.43
C LYS A 267 5.57 8.43 30.98
N GLU A 268 5.71 8.97 32.17
CA GLU A 268 4.70 9.81 32.82
C GLU A 268 4.96 11.30 32.55
N THR A 269 3.90 12.07 32.34
CA THR A 269 3.96 13.54 32.25
C THR A 269 2.68 14.16 32.83
N LYS A 270 2.59 15.49 32.81
CA LYS A 270 1.41 16.24 33.26
C LYS A 270 0.89 17.18 32.19
N ILE A 271 -0.42 17.35 32.15
CA ILE A 271 -1.07 18.35 31.30
C ILE A 271 -0.86 19.74 31.92
N LYS A 272 -0.10 20.61 31.24
CA LYS A 272 0.15 22.01 31.66
C LYS A 272 -0.93 22.96 31.17
N GLY A 273 -1.55 22.68 30.04
CA GLY A 273 -2.54 23.56 29.44
C GLY A 273 -3.35 22.86 28.36
N ILE A 274 -4.62 23.25 28.27
CA ILE A 274 -5.56 22.77 27.26
C ILE A 274 -6.13 23.99 26.55
N MET A 275 -6.03 23.99 25.23
CA MET A 275 -6.57 25.03 24.38
C MET A 275 -7.59 24.41 23.42
N LYS A 276 -8.87 24.71 23.59
CA LYS A 276 -9.94 24.22 22.72
C LYS A 276 -9.95 24.99 21.41
N LEU A 277 -10.02 24.28 20.28
CA LEU A 277 -10.21 24.90 18.98
C LEU A 277 -11.65 25.39 18.86
N LYS A 278 -11.86 26.63 18.38
CA LYS A 278 -13.22 27.13 18.15
C LYS A 278 -13.89 26.38 17.00
N PRO A 279 -15.22 26.15 17.04
CA PRO A 279 -15.93 25.50 15.93
C PRO A 279 -15.70 26.21 14.60
N LEU A 280 -15.67 25.44 13.50
CA LEU A 280 -15.41 25.87 12.12
C LEU A 280 -14.01 26.45 11.87
N GLU A 281 -13.15 26.60 12.88
CA GLU A 281 -11.73 26.90 12.70
C GLU A 281 -10.94 25.65 12.34
N GLU A 282 -9.74 25.86 11.79
CA GLU A 282 -8.80 24.80 11.43
C GLU A 282 -7.52 24.86 12.26
N SER A 283 -7.01 23.72 12.72
CA SER A 283 -5.87 23.65 13.65
C SER A 283 -4.51 24.16 13.11
N ARG A 284 -4.37 24.37 11.80
CA ARG A 284 -3.12 24.85 11.17
C ARG A 284 -2.77 26.26 11.67
N GLU A 285 -1.47 26.56 11.75
CA GLU A 285 -0.93 27.70 12.52
C GLU A 285 -1.48 29.08 12.13
N ASN A 286 -1.96 29.24 10.90
CA ASN A 286 -2.46 30.52 10.39
C ASN A 286 -3.99 30.70 10.49
N PHE A 287 -4.72 29.65 10.89
CA PHE A 287 -6.18 29.64 10.83
C PHE A 287 -6.80 29.49 12.22
N GLY A 288 -6.22 28.65 13.08
CA GLY A 288 -6.87 28.24 14.33
C GLY A 288 -6.96 29.34 15.39
N ARG A 289 -8.21 29.66 15.79
CA ARG A 289 -8.48 30.43 17.01
C ARG A 289 -8.78 29.48 18.16
N TYR A 290 -8.06 29.66 19.26
CA TYR A 290 -8.14 28.79 20.42
C TYR A 290 -8.61 29.53 21.67
N GLU A 291 -9.32 28.81 22.54
CA GLU A 291 -9.73 29.27 23.87
C GLU A 291 -9.09 28.40 24.96
N SER A 292 -8.43 29.01 25.94
CA SER A 292 -7.83 28.28 27.05
C SER A 292 -8.91 27.78 28.00
N VAL A 293 -8.86 26.50 28.35
CA VAL A 293 -9.85 25.84 29.22
C VAL A 293 -9.16 25.04 30.31
N GLY A 294 -9.79 24.96 31.49
CA GLY A 294 -9.29 24.17 32.61
C GLY A 294 -9.64 22.68 32.52
N SER A 295 -10.74 22.34 31.84
CA SER A 295 -11.20 20.97 31.60
C SER A 295 -11.96 20.87 30.29
N ILE A 296 -11.95 19.69 29.66
CA ILE A 296 -12.70 19.45 28.44
C ILE A 296 -13.16 17.98 28.34
N ASP A 297 -14.40 17.80 27.90
CA ASP A 297 -15.04 16.51 27.67
C ASP A 297 -14.81 16.05 26.21
N ALA A 298 -14.77 14.73 25.97
CA ALA A 298 -14.71 14.16 24.63
C ALA A 298 -16.05 14.31 23.87
N VAL A 299 -16.07 14.43 22.54
CA VAL A 299 -14.94 14.49 21.60
C VAL A 299 -14.68 15.93 21.23
N LYS A 300 -13.45 16.41 21.45
CA LYS A 300 -13.08 17.77 21.09
C LYS A 300 -11.65 17.86 20.54
N PRO A 301 -11.44 18.63 19.47
CA PRO A 301 -10.11 18.96 19.00
C PRO A 301 -9.48 20.02 19.92
N ILE A 302 -8.25 19.76 20.33
CA ILE A 302 -7.50 20.62 21.25
C ILE A 302 -6.09 20.84 20.76
N ARG A 303 -5.48 21.89 21.31
CA ARG A 303 -4.04 22.04 21.40
C ARG A 303 -3.61 21.81 22.85
N LEU A 304 -2.77 20.80 23.03
CA LEU A 304 -2.31 20.28 24.30
C LEU A 304 -0.89 20.74 24.59
N ILE A 305 -0.66 21.15 25.84
CA ILE A 305 0.66 21.52 26.35
C ILE A 305 1.01 20.54 27.46
N LEU A 306 2.13 19.82 27.29
CA LEU A 306 2.62 18.84 28.25
C LEU A 306 3.79 19.40 29.05
N GLN A 307 3.98 18.91 30.28
CA GLN A 307 5.12 19.28 31.11
C GLN A 307 6.44 18.86 30.47
N ASN A 308 6.52 17.60 30.08
CA ASN A 308 7.61 17.00 29.31
C ASN A 308 7.06 16.61 27.92
N PRO A 309 7.38 17.37 26.86
CA PRO A 309 6.81 17.16 25.53
C PRO A 309 7.67 16.18 24.69
N GLU A 310 7.67 14.93 25.11
CA GLU A 310 8.42 13.83 24.46
C GLU A 310 7.49 12.79 23.81
N VAL A 311 6.18 13.05 23.77
CA VAL A 311 5.21 12.10 23.21
C VAL A 311 5.43 11.89 21.72
N LEU A 312 5.35 10.63 21.29
CA LEU A 312 5.38 10.24 19.89
C LEU A 312 4.10 10.67 19.17
N ILE A 313 4.25 11.07 17.92
CA ILE A 313 3.09 11.48 17.13
C ILE A 313 2.37 10.23 16.60
N GLY A 314 1.04 10.27 16.55
CA GLY A 314 0.20 9.14 16.14
C GLY A 314 -0.09 8.13 17.25
N THR A 315 0.39 8.37 18.46
CA THR A 315 0.05 7.59 19.65
C THR A 315 -1.05 8.28 20.46
N SER A 316 -1.53 7.61 21.51
CA SER A 316 -2.46 8.19 22.47
C SER A 316 -1.77 8.43 23.80
N ILE A 317 -2.22 9.44 24.53
CA ILE A 317 -1.95 9.58 25.96
C ILE A 317 -3.20 9.18 26.74
N SER A 318 -2.99 8.58 27.91
CA SER A 318 -4.08 8.12 28.77
C SER A 318 -3.95 8.77 30.14
N VAL A 319 -5.05 9.35 30.62
CA VAL A 319 -5.16 9.84 32.01
C VAL A 319 -5.35 8.64 32.93
N PHE A 320 -4.70 8.67 34.09
CA PHE A 320 -4.87 7.68 35.14
C PHE A 320 -5.16 8.36 36.49
N LYS A 321 -6.03 7.75 37.30
CA LYS A 321 -6.49 8.31 38.57
C LYS A 321 -5.65 7.81 39.76
N ASP A 322 -5.21 6.56 39.70
CA ASP A 322 -4.42 5.90 40.74
C ASP A 322 -3.29 5.04 40.15
N GLU A 323 -2.40 4.54 41.00
CA GLU A 323 -1.24 3.75 40.55
C GLU A 323 -1.66 2.37 40.02
N THR A 324 -2.82 1.82 40.40
CA THR A 324 -3.30 0.54 39.83
C THR A 324 -3.77 0.71 38.40
N GLU A 325 -4.49 1.79 38.10
CA GLU A 325 -4.89 2.14 36.74
C GLU A 325 -3.66 2.45 35.87
N LYS A 326 -2.68 3.17 36.44
CA LYS A 326 -1.39 3.43 35.79
C LYS A 326 -0.68 2.14 35.40
N GLU A 327 -0.50 1.20 36.34
CA GLU A 327 0.18 -0.09 36.08
C GLU A 327 -0.52 -0.88 34.97
N ASN A 328 -1.85 -0.92 34.96
CA ASN A 328 -2.64 -1.59 33.93
C ASN A 328 -2.47 -0.95 32.54
N ILE A 329 -2.50 0.38 32.47
CA ILE A 329 -2.30 1.12 31.22
C ILE A 329 -0.87 0.94 30.73
N GLU A 330 0.12 1.09 31.61
CA GLU A 330 1.53 0.94 31.30
C GLU A 330 1.84 -0.47 30.79
N HIS A 331 1.27 -1.50 31.41
CA HIS A 331 1.37 -2.88 30.91
C HIS A 331 0.78 -3.02 29.51
N THR A 332 -0.40 -2.44 29.26
CA THR A 332 -1.06 -2.48 27.94
C THR A 332 -0.22 -1.80 26.86
N MET A 333 0.30 -0.60 27.14
CA MET A 333 1.19 0.14 26.23
C MET A 333 2.50 -0.63 26.00
N LYS A 334 3.15 -1.13 27.05
CA LYS A 334 4.39 -1.92 26.93
C LYS A 334 4.20 -3.23 26.16
N SER A 335 3.10 -3.94 26.38
CA SER A 335 2.78 -5.17 25.66
C SER A 335 2.58 -4.90 24.16
N SER A 336 1.97 -3.76 23.82
CA SER A 336 1.84 -3.33 22.42
C SER A 336 3.21 -3.10 21.79
N ILE A 337 4.15 -2.46 22.51
CA ILE A 337 5.52 -2.21 22.03
C ILE A 337 6.35 -3.50 21.94
N GLN A 338 6.27 -4.39 22.94
CA GLN A 338 7.05 -5.64 22.98
C GLN A 338 6.70 -6.60 21.84
N ASN A 339 5.42 -6.67 21.45
CA ASN A 339 4.96 -7.48 20.31
C ASN A 339 5.61 -7.13 18.96
N TYR A 340 6.27 -5.96 18.85
CA TYR A 340 7.02 -5.55 17.65
C TYR A 340 8.51 -5.88 17.74
N ASN A 341 9.11 -5.74 18.93
CA ASN A 341 10.54 -5.96 19.15
C ASN A 341 10.93 -7.44 19.33
N ASP A 342 9.98 -8.37 19.33
CA ASP A 342 10.25 -9.80 19.38
C ASP A 342 10.94 -10.27 18.11
N GLU A 343 12.24 -10.56 18.21
CA GLU A 343 13.05 -11.11 17.14
C GLU A 343 12.61 -12.55 16.84
N LYS A 344 12.08 -12.77 15.65
CA LYS A 344 11.77 -14.09 15.11
C LYS A 344 12.91 -14.58 14.21
N SER A 345 13.01 -15.91 14.08
CA SER A 345 13.91 -16.57 13.13
C SER A 345 13.42 -16.35 11.69
N GLY A 346 14.24 -15.72 10.86
CA GLY A 346 13.92 -15.39 9.47
C GLY A 346 13.01 -14.16 9.31
N GLY A 347 12.78 -13.76 8.06
CA GLY A 347 11.94 -12.60 7.71
C GLY A 347 12.69 -11.27 7.64
N VAL A 348 12.05 -10.24 7.07
CA VAL A 348 12.61 -8.89 6.91
C VAL A 348 12.65 -8.13 8.24
N ILE A 349 13.59 -7.21 8.36
CA ILE A 349 13.61 -6.23 9.46
C ILE A 349 12.85 -4.99 8.98
N VAL A 350 11.92 -4.50 9.78
CA VAL A 350 11.13 -3.30 9.49
C VAL A 350 11.50 -2.21 10.50
N CYS A 351 11.81 -1.03 9.99
CA CYS A 351 12.07 0.17 10.78
C CYS A 351 11.08 1.28 10.37
N ALA A 352 10.44 1.95 11.33
CA ALA A 352 9.51 3.05 11.06
C ALA A 352 9.65 4.20 12.06
N ASP A 353 9.17 5.39 11.71
CA ASP A 353 9.22 6.59 12.54
C ASP A 353 8.23 6.60 13.71
N SER A 354 7.15 5.82 13.61
CA SER A 354 6.07 5.74 14.60
C SER A 354 5.54 4.31 14.73
N ILE A 355 4.84 4.03 15.84
CA ILE A 355 4.21 2.72 16.08
C ILE A 355 3.12 2.43 15.05
N GLY A 356 2.29 3.44 14.71
CA GLY A 356 1.23 3.27 13.71
C GLY A 356 1.78 2.86 12.35
N SER A 357 2.85 3.51 11.90
CA SER A 357 3.49 3.15 10.65
C SER A 357 4.25 1.82 10.71
N LEU A 358 4.78 1.46 11.88
CA LEU A 358 5.38 0.14 12.10
C LEU A 358 4.34 -0.98 12.00
N ASP A 359 3.17 -0.78 12.61
CA ASP A 359 2.04 -1.71 12.56
C ASP A 359 1.48 -1.83 11.13
N ALA A 360 1.32 -0.70 10.43
CA ALA A 360 0.93 -0.69 9.02
C ALA A 360 1.93 -1.47 8.15
N MET A 361 3.23 -1.19 8.27
CA MET A 361 4.28 -1.91 7.54
C MET A 361 4.22 -3.42 7.82
N LYS A 362 4.02 -3.81 9.09
CA LYS A 362 3.96 -5.22 9.50
C LYS A 362 2.74 -5.92 8.93
N LYS A 363 1.53 -5.38 9.14
CA LYS A 363 0.27 -5.94 8.62
C LYS A 363 0.28 -6.05 7.10
N LEU A 364 0.79 -5.02 6.42
CA LEU A 364 0.88 -5.01 4.96
C LEU A 364 1.88 -6.04 4.46
N SER A 365 3.05 -6.14 5.11
CA SER A 365 4.02 -7.20 4.80
C SER A 365 3.41 -8.59 4.94
N GLU A 366 2.75 -8.86 6.06
CA GLU A 366 2.10 -10.15 6.31
C GLU A 366 0.98 -10.46 5.31
N SER A 367 0.17 -9.46 4.95
CA SER A 367 -0.90 -9.61 3.95
C SER A 367 -0.39 -9.95 2.55
N GLU A 368 0.84 -9.55 2.24
CA GLU A 368 1.54 -9.82 0.98
C GLU A 368 2.45 -11.06 1.05
N GLY A 369 2.33 -11.86 2.12
CA GLY A 369 3.12 -13.08 2.32
C GLY A 369 4.60 -12.82 2.68
N ILE A 370 4.95 -11.61 3.08
CA ILE A 370 6.30 -11.23 3.50
C ILE A 370 6.41 -11.36 5.02
N GLN A 371 7.20 -12.35 5.46
CA GLN A 371 7.43 -12.58 6.88
C GLN A 371 8.26 -11.45 7.49
N VAL A 372 7.79 -10.86 8.59
CA VAL A 372 8.53 -9.87 9.38
C VAL A 372 9.23 -10.56 10.54
N GLY A 373 10.56 -10.42 10.58
CA GLY A 373 11.44 -11.02 11.59
C GLY A 373 11.71 -10.11 12.78
N LEU A 374 11.76 -8.79 12.56
CA LEU A 374 11.95 -7.79 13.62
C LEU A 374 11.26 -6.51 13.19
N ALA A 375 10.51 -5.86 14.07
CA ALA A 375 9.88 -4.57 13.82
C ALA A 375 10.30 -3.57 14.91
N LYS A 376 10.91 -2.45 14.50
CA LYS A 376 11.50 -1.49 15.43
C LYS A 376 11.14 -0.05 15.06
N ILE A 377 10.98 0.79 16.08
CA ILE A 377 10.81 2.24 15.93
C ILE A 377 12.18 2.92 15.82
N GLY A 378 12.29 3.88 14.93
CA GLY A 378 13.49 4.66 14.68
C GLY A 378 14.41 4.02 13.64
N SER A 379 15.57 4.64 13.48
CA SER A 379 16.53 4.30 12.43
C SER A 379 17.24 2.96 12.68
N PRO A 380 17.64 2.25 11.62
CA PRO A 380 18.44 1.04 11.76
C PRO A 380 19.81 1.36 12.36
N THR A 381 20.32 0.43 13.16
CA THR A 381 21.61 0.50 13.86
C THR A 381 22.59 -0.53 13.32
N LYS A 382 23.86 -0.44 13.70
CA LYS A 382 24.89 -1.44 13.33
C LYS A 382 24.48 -2.87 13.71
N ARG A 383 23.86 -3.03 14.89
CA ARG A 383 23.29 -4.32 15.33
C ARG A 383 22.22 -4.85 14.38
N ASP A 384 21.38 -3.99 13.83
CA ASP A 384 20.31 -4.40 12.90
C ASP A 384 20.91 -4.89 11.58
N LEU A 385 22.02 -4.29 11.13
CA LEU A 385 22.79 -4.77 9.96
C LEU A 385 23.43 -6.13 10.21
N ASP A 386 24.05 -6.32 11.38
CA ASP A 386 24.64 -7.61 11.77
C ASP A 386 23.59 -8.74 11.74
N LEU A 387 22.41 -8.47 12.32
CA LEU A 387 21.27 -9.39 12.31
C LEU A 387 20.78 -9.68 10.88
N ALA A 388 20.68 -8.64 10.06
CA ALA A 388 20.26 -8.78 8.67
C ALA A 388 21.25 -9.63 7.86
N LYS A 389 22.55 -9.43 8.05
CA LYS A 389 23.62 -10.19 7.42
C LYS A 389 23.58 -11.67 7.81
N VAL A 390 23.53 -11.97 9.10
CA VAL A 390 23.49 -13.35 9.60
C VAL A 390 22.26 -14.09 9.09
N GLY A 391 21.11 -13.41 9.02
CA GLY A 391 19.86 -14.00 8.58
C GLY A 391 19.56 -13.90 7.08
N ASN A 392 20.47 -13.31 6.27
CA ASN A 392 20.22 -12.93 4.88
C ASN A 392 18.87 -12.19 4.69
N ARG A 393 18.61 -11.23 5.58
CA ARG A 393 17.36 -10.46 5.66
C ARG A 393 17.54 -9.11 4.98
N ALA A 394 16.50 -8.60 4.33
CA ALA A 394 16.46 -7.20 3.96
C ALA A 394 16.00 -6.35 5.15
N ILE A 395 16.42 -5.08 5.16
CA ILE A 395 15.93 -4.06 6.09
C ILE A 395 15.07 -3.06 5.30
N MET A 396 13.81 -2.92 5.70
CA MET A 396 12.82 -2.01 5.12
C MET A 396 12.58 -0.83 6.08
N CYS A 397 12.97 0.36 5.64
CA CYS A 397 12.96 1.58 6.45
C CYS A 397 11.92 2.57 5.92
N PHE A 398 10.86 2.81 6.71
CA PHE A 398 9.79 3.73 6.39
C PHE A 398 9.93 5.04 7.16
N ASN A 399 10.07 6.15 6.42
CA ASN A 399 10.16 7.52 6.95
C ASN A 399 11.20 7.77 8.06
N VAL A 400 12.24 6.94 8.17
CA VAL A 400 13.36 7.12 9.10
C VAL A 400 14.58 7.68 8.39
N LYS A 401 15.37 8.52 9.07
CA LYS A 401 16.66 9.01 8.56
C LYS A 401 17.75 7.99 8.88
N ILE A 402 18.49 7.55 7.89
CA ILE A 402 19.57 6.57 8.08
C ILE A 402 20.90 7.31 8.14
N ASP A 403 21.69 7.03 9.17
CA ASP A 403 23.03 7.61 9.30
C ASP A 403 23.94 7.10 8.19
N ARG A 404 24.79 8.00 7.67
CA ARG A 404 25.69 7.69 6.55
C ARG A 404 26.60 6.50 6.84
N GLU A 405 27.10 6.37 8.07
CA GLU A 405 27.91 5.22 8.49
C GLU A 405 27.16 3.88 8.33
N VAL A 406 25.86 3.87 8.62
CA VAL A 406 25.03 2.66 8.52
C VAL A 406 24.79 2.31 7.05
N THR A 407 24.54 3.30 6.19
CA THR A 407 24.42 3.08 4.75
C THR A 407 25.70 2.54 4.12
N GLU A 408 26.85 3.16 4.42
CA GLU A 408 28.15 2.71 3.92
C GLU A 408 28.51 1.29 4.39
N LEU A 409 28.16 0.96 5.64
CA LEU A 409 28.34 -0.39 6.18
C LEU A 409 27.41 -1.41 5.49
N ALA A 410 26.15 -1.05 5.25
CA ALA A 410 25.21 -1.91 4.55
C ALA A 410 25.70 -2.26 3.13
N ASP A 411 26.23 -1.28 2.40
CA ASP A 411 26.81 -1.48 1.06
C ASP A 411 28.05 -2.38 1.11
N ALA A 412 28.96 -2.13 2.06
CA ALA A 412 30.17 -2.93 2.23
C ALA A 412 29.87 -4.39 2.58
N GLU A 413 28.84 -4.62 3.40
CA GLU A 413 28.42 -5.96 3.84
C GLU A 413 27.38 -6.61 2.92
N LYS A 414 26.95 -5.92 1.85
CA LYS A 414 25.92 -6.35 0.90
C LYS A 414 24.57 -6.67 1.55
N VAL A 415 24.22 -5.94 2.60
CA VAL A 415 22.89 -6.01 3.23
C VAL A 415 21.91 -5.19 2.40
N VAL A 416 20.77 -5.79 2.02
CA VAL A 416 19.73 -5.09 1.26
C VAL A 416 19.01 -4.11 2.18
N LEU A 417 19.27 -2.82 2.01
CA LEU A 417 18.66 -1.73 2.77
C LEU A 417 17.74 -0.92 1.85
N ILE A 418 16.43 -0.91 2.14
CA ILE A 418 15.42 -0.23 1.32
C ILE A 418 14.81 0.87 2.16
N GLN A 419 14.99 2.12 1.74
CA GLN A 419 14.43 3.29 2.41
C GLN A 419 13.36 3.93 1.54
N GLY A 420 12.23 4.32 2.13
CA GLY A 420 11.19 5.03 1.41
C GLY A 420 10.28 5.86 2.30
N LYS A 421 9.45 6.68 1.66
CA LYS A 421 8.42 7.51 2.31
C LYS A 421 7.01 6.96 2.13
N ALA A 422 6.85 5.89 1.35
CA ALA A 422 5.60 5.21 1.08
C ALA A 422 5.80 3.70 1.28
N ILE A 423 4.93 3.08 2.10
CA ILE A 423 5.03 1.66 2.46
C ILE A 423 5.04 0.78 1.20
N TYR A 424 4.08 0.99 0.31
CA TYR A 424 3.94 0.20 -0.92
C TYR A 424 5.14 0.30 -1.84
N SER A 425 5.75 1.48 -1.96
CA SER A 425 6.96 1.63 -2.78
C SER A 425 8.12 0.79 -2.23
N ILE A 426 8.29 0.77 -0.90
CA ILE A 426 9.30 -0.07 -0.23
C ILE A 426 9.00 -1.56 -0.52
N MET A 427 7.74 -1.97 -0.40
CA MET A 427 7.29 -3.33 -0.64
C MET A 427 7.51 -3.77 -2.10
N ASP A 428 7.19 -2.92 -3.07
CA ASP A 428 7.38 -3.19 -4.49
C ASP A 428 8.87 -3.28 -4.85
N GLN A 429 9.69 -2.40 -4.29
CA GLN A 429 11.14 -2.48 -4.42
C GLN A 429 11.67 -3.81 -3.86
N TYR A 430 11.22 -4.22 -2.67
CA TYR A 430 11.60 -5.49 -2.06
C TYR A 430 11.18 -6.70 -2.92
N LYS A 431 9.93 -6.73 -3.39
CA LYS A 431 9.42 -7.80 -4.28
C LYS A 431 10.18 -7.88 -5.59
N THR A 432 10.53 -6.72 -6.16
CA THR A 432 11.33 -6.64 -7.39
C THR A 432 12.73 -7.21 -7.16
N LEU A 433 13.36 -6.91 -6.03
CA LEU A 433 14.67 -7.47 -5.69
C LEU A 433 14.59 -8.99 -5.47
N LEU A 434 13.56 -9.48 -4.78
CA LEU A 434 13.32 -10.91 -4.60
C LEU A 434 13.12 -11.65 -5.92
N SER A 435 12.34 -11.08 -6.85
CA SER A 435 12.10 -11.71 -8.16
C SER A 435 13.37 -11.75 -9.02
N GLN A 436 14.18 -10.69 -8.99
CA GLN A 436 15.47 -10.64 -9.66
C GLN A 436 16.48 -11.63 -9.07
N GLN A 437 16.54 -11.76 -7.74
CA GLN A 437 17.41 -12.74 -7.08
C GLN A 437 17.02 -14.17 -7.46
N LYS A 438 15.73 -14.52 -7.35
CA LYS A 438 15.22 -15.83 -7.77
C LYS A 438 15.51 -16.13 -9.24
N GLY A 439 15.35 -15.13 -10.11
CA GLY A 439 15.66 -15.26 -11.54
C GLY A 439 17.14 -15.55 -11.80
N ARG A 440 18.05 -14.86 -11.10
CA ARG A 440 19.50 -15.11 -11.19
C ARG A 440 19.89 -16.47 -10.65
N GLU A 441 19.39 -16.86 -9.49
CA GLU A 441 19.65 -18.19 -8.90
C GLU A 441 19.16 -19.32 -9.83
N LEU A 442 17.98 -19.15 -10.42
CA LEU A 442 17.45 -20.09 -11.40
C LEU A 442 18.35 -20.17 -12.64
N GLN A 443 18.77 -19.02 -13.20
CA GLN A 443 19.69 -19.01 -14.34
C GLN A 443 21.04 -19.66 -14.02
N ASP A 444 21.61 -19.39 -12.83
CA ASP A 444 22.87 -19.99 -12.38
C ASP A 444 22.74 -21.52 -12.24
N LYS A 445 21.62 -22.02 -11.70
CA LYS A 445 21.33 -23.46 -11.65
C LYS A 445 21.20 -24.05 -13.05
N LEU A 446 20.42 -23.40 -13.93
CA LEU A 446 20.22 -23.85 -15.31
C LEU A 446 21.51 -23.87 -16.14
N SER A 447 22.46 -22.96 -15.87
CA SER A 447 23.75 -22.92 -16.56
C SER A 447 24.66 -24.10 -16.24
N LYS A 448 24.44 -24.79 -15.11
CA LYS A 448 25.29 -25.87 -14.60
C LYS A 448 24.80 -27.27 -14.96
N ILE A 449 23.65 -27.38 -15.61
CA ILE A 449 23.01 -28.67 -15.92
C ILE A 449 22.78 -28.84 -17.41
N ILE A 450 22.85 -30.07 -17.90
CA ILE A 450 22.40 -30.39 -19.25
C ILE A 450 20.87 -30.51 -19.22
N LEU A 451 20.19 -29.63 -19.95
CA LEU A 451 18.73 -29.64 -20.03
C LEU A 451 18.21 -30.72 -20.98
N PRO A 452 17.04 -31.34 -20.69
CA PRO A 452 16.41 -32.31 -21.57
C PRO A 452 15.96 -31.68 -22.88
N ALA A 453 16.38 -32.26 -24.00
CA ALA A 453 15.86 -31.90 -25.29
C ALA A 453 15.81 -33.07 -26.26
N LYS A 454 14.93 -32.93 -27.25
CA LYS A 454 14.75 -33.82 -28.40
C LYS A 454 14.77 -32.97 -29.65
N PHE A 455 15.54 -33.37 -30.65
CA PHE A 455 15.60 -32.69 -31.94
C PHE A 455 15.79 -33.69 -33.08
N ARG A 456 15.40 -33.28 -34.29
CA ARG A 456 15.43 -34.12 -35.49
C ARG A 456 16.37 -33.54 -36.53
N VAL A 457 17.14 -34.39 -37.19
CA VAL A 457 17.91 -34.02 -38.39
C VAL A 457 16.93 -33.74 -39.54
N ILE A 458 16.98 -32.55 -40.13
CA ILE A 458 16.13 -32.16 -41.26
C ILE A 458 16.67 -32.82 -42.55
N GLU A 459 15.77 -33.39 -43.35
CA GLU A 459 16.11 -33.98 -44.65
C GLU A 459 16.82 -32.98 -45.57
N LYS A 460 17.75 -33.50 -46.38
CA LYS A 460 18.47 -32.73 -47.42
C LYS A 460 19.20 -31.49 -46.90
N SER A 461 19.42 -31.39 -45.59
CA SER A 461 19.96 -30.20 -44.92
C SER A 461 21.32 -30.48 -44.31
N VAL A 462 22.20 -31.18 -45.02
CA VAL A 462 23.57 -31.48 -44.56
C VAL A 462 24.56 -30.57 -45.25
N PHE A 463 25.20 -29.69 -44.48
CA PHE A 463 26.14 -28.70 -44.99
C PHE A 463 27.59 -29.21 -44.95
N ARG A 464 27.92 -30.03 -43.95
CA ARG A 464 29.25 -30.65 -43.79
C ARG A 464 29.10 -32.03 -43.20
N ARG A 465 29.78 -33.03 -43.79
CA ARG A 465 29.60 -34.44 -43.42
C ARG A 465 30.37 -34.89 -42.17
N SER A 466 31.46 -34.23 -41.79
CA SER A 466 32.26 -34.56 -40.60
C SER A 466 33.30 -33.46 -40.25
N ASN A 467 33.86 -33.54 -39.04
CA ASN A 467 34.97 -32.73 -38.50
C ASN A 467 34.80 -31.20 -38.49
N PRO A 468 33.75 -30.61 -37.87
CA PRO A 468 32.57 -31.24 -37.29
C PRO A 468 31.48 -31.45 -38.36
N CYS A 469 30.56 -32.40 -38.15
CA CYS A 469 29.37 -32.53 -38.98
C CYS A 469 28.46 -31.32 -38.75
N VAL A 470 27.93 -30.73 -39.82
CA VAL A 470 27.02 -29.57 -39.76
C VAL A 470 25.77 -29.89 -40.56
N PHE A 471 24.62 -29.82 -39.90
CA PHE A 471 23.32 -30.18 -40.48
C PHE A 471 22.20 -29.29 -39.92
N GLY A 472 21.11 -29.17 -40.67
CA GLY A 472 19.88 -28.53 -40.21
C GLY A 472 19.14 -29.44 -39.24
N ALA A 473 18.71 -28.89 -38.11
CA ALA A 473 17.95 -29.58 -37.09
C ALA A 473 16.68 -28.81 -36.73
N GLU A 474 15.61 -29.55 -36.44
CA GLU A 474 14.37 -29.03 -35.86
C GLU A 474 14.31 -29.44 -34.39
N ILE A 475 14.24 -28.47 -33.48
CA ILE A 475 14.10 -28.74 -32.05
C ILE A 475 12.64 -29.09 -31.78
N LEU A 476 12.39 -30.27 -31.23
CA LEU A 476 11.05 -30.79 -31.02
C LEU A 476 10.56 -30.58 -29.59
N LEU A 477 11.45 -30.74 -28.61
CA LEU A 477 11.15 -30.58 -27.19
C LEU A 477 12.37 -30.02 -26.47
N GLY A 478 12.15 -29.15 -25.49
CA GLY A 478 13.18 -28.60 -24.62
C GLY A 478 14.10 -27.61 -25.32
N GLU A 479 15.35 -27.52 -24.86
CA GLU A 479 16.37 -26.68 -25.48
C GLU A 479 17.76 -27.33 -25.55
N ILE A 480 18.52 -26.96 -26.58
CA ILE A 480 19.93 -27.34 -26.73
C ILE A 480 20.84 -26.12 -26.63
N ARG A 481 22.06 -26.35 -26.14
CA ARG A 481 23.13 -25.34 -26.05
C ARG A 481 24.45 -25.89 -26.57
N PRO A 482 25.38 -25.04 -27.05
CA PRO A 482 26.76 -25.45 -27.27
C PRO A 482 27.36 -26.11 -26.03
N GLY A 483 28.18 -27.14 -26.23
CA GLY A 483 28.78 -27.97 -25.19
C GLY A 483 27.94 -29.18 -24.74
N TYR A 484 26.64 -29.22 -25.04
CA TYR A 484 25.80 -30.34 -24.67
C TYR A 484 26.23 -31.63 -25.39
N ARG A 485 26.28 -32.73 -24.66
CA ARG A 485 26.46 -34.07 -25.22
C ARG A 485 25.15 -34.56 -25.82
N VAL A 486 25.23 -35.33 -26.90
CA VAL A 486 24.08 -35.81 -27.67
C VAL A 486 24.14 -37.33 -27.79
N ILE A 487 22.99 -37.96 -27.64
CA ILE A 487 22.76 -39.39 -27.89
C ILE A 487 21.72 -39.59 -28.98
N LYS A 488 21.74 -40.75 -29.62
CA LYS A 488 20.69 -41.17 -30.55
C LYS A 488 19.53 -41.86 -29.81
N SER A 489 18.45 -42.12 -30.54
CA SER A 489 17.31 -42.93 -30.07
C SER A 489 17.69 -44.35 -29.60
N ASP A 490 18.82 -44.92 -30.05
CA ASP A 490 19.35 -46.21 -29.60
C ASP A 490 20.25 -46.10 -28.34
N GLY A 491 20.41 -44.89 -27.78
CA GLY A 491 21.19 -44.61 -26.59
C GLY A 491 22.69 -44.45 -26.82
N LYS A 492 23.19 -44.62 -28.06
CA LYS A 492 24.61 -44.39 -28.35
C LYS A 492 24.94 -42.90 -28.37
N VAL A 493 26.08 -42.55 -27.79
CA VAL A 493 26.62 -41.19 -27.83
C VAL A 493 27.04 -40.85 -29.27
N LEU A 494 26.57 -39.69 -29.75
CA LEU A 494 26.89 -39.18 -31.07
C LEU A 494 28.07 -38.20 -31.06
N GLY A 495 28.16 -37.36 -30.01
CA GLY A 495 29.19 -36.33 -29.87
C GLY A 495 28.72 -35.16 -29.00
N ARG A 496 29.42 -34.03 -29.10
CA ARG A 496 29.09 -32.75 -28.46
C ARG A 496 28.69 -31.70 -29.48
N ILE A 497 27.71 -30.89 -29.11
CA ILE A 497 27.31 -29.72 -29.90
C ILE A 497 28.43 -28.68 -29.80
N MET A 498 29.04 -28.36 -30.92
CA MET A 498 30.11 -27.36 -30.99
C MET A 498 29.56 -25.94 -31.13
N ASP A 499 28.58 -25.78 -32.01
CA ASP A 499 27.96 -24.50 -32.33
C ASP A 499 26.52 -24.74 -32.80
N ILE A 500 25.65 -23.76 -32.57
CA ILE A 500 24.31 -23.67 -33.14
C ILE A 500 24.13 -22.30 -33.80
N GLN A 501 23.49 -22.26 -34.97
CA GLN A 501 23.38 -21.05 -35.78
C GLN A 501 22.01 -20.91 -36.45
N ASN A 502 21.54 -19.68 -36.54
CA ASN A 502 20.41 -19.30 -37.38
C ASN A 502 20.83 -18.15 -38.31
N GLU A 503 20.61 -18.28 -39.61
CA GLU A 503 20.99 -17.27 -40.62
C GLU A 503 22.44 -16.75 -40.46
N ASN A 504 23.41 -17.66 -40.28
CA ASN A 504 24.83 -17.36 -40.04
C ASN A 504 25.17 -16.60 -38.74
N LYS A 505 24.22 -16.43 -37.82
CA LYS A 505 24.47 -15.90 -36.47
C LYS A 505 24.56 -17.05 -35.47
N LYS A 506 25.61 -17.06 -34.66
CA LYS A 506 25.76 -18.00 -33.53
C LYS A 506 24.71 -17.69 -32.46
N LEU A 507 24.12 -18.74 -31.90
CA LEU A 507 23.14 -18.67 -30.82
C LEU A 507 23.70 -19.29 -29.53
N GLU A 508 23.24 -18.79 -28.38
CA GLU A 508 23.56 -19.36 -27.07
C GLU A 508 22.70 -20.59 -26.75
N ASN A 509 21.45 -20.61 -27.22
CA ASN A 509 20.53 -21.75 -27.12
C ASN A 509 19.58 -21.81 -28.33
N ALA A 510 18.90 -22.95 -28.49
CA ALA A 510 17.78 -23.13 -29.42
C ALA A 510 16.69 -23.97 -28.75
N LYS A 511 15.43 -23.57 -28.89
CA LYS A 511 14.26 -24.09 -28.17
C LYS A 511 13.28 -24.80 -29.11
N ALA A 512 12.36 -25.58 -28.55
CA ALA A 512 11.32 -26.26 -29.30
C ALA A 512 10.62 -25.33 -30.32
N GLY A 513 10.52 -25.81 -31.57
CA GLY A 513 10.03 -25.05 -32.73
C GLY A 513 11.13 -24.44 -33.61
N ASP A 514 12.34 -24.26 -33.08
CA ASP A 514 13.44 -23.68 -33.86
C ASP A 514 13.96 -24.64 -34.94
N LYS A 515 14.28 -24.09 -36.11
CA LYS A 515 14.96 -24.76 -37.21
C LYS A 515 16.30 -24.09 -37.45
N ILE A 516 17.38 -24.75 -37.05
CA ILE A 516 18.73 -24.16 -36.96
C ILE A 516 19.79 -25.08 -37.55
N ALA A 517 20.96 -24.54 -37.88
CA ALA A 517 22.13 -25.34 -38.19
C ALA A 517 22.84 -25.75 -36.88
N VAL A 518 23.08 -27.04 -36.70
CA VAL A 518 23.77 -27.63 -35.55
C VAL A 518 25.08 -28.25 -36.01
N SER A 519 26.15 -28.00 -35.27
CA SER A 519 27.46 -28.60 -35.48
C SER A 519 27.79 -29.60 -34.39
N ILE A 520 28.14 -30.85 -34.73
CA ILE A 520 28.55 -31.90 -33.80
C ILE A 520 29.91 -32.47 -34.21
N ASP A 521 30.84 -32.56 -33.27
CA ASP A 521 32.23 -32.99 -33.49
C ASP A 521 32.37 -34.42 -34.01
N ASP A 522 31.96 -35.42 -33.23
CA ASP A 522 32.16 -36.87 -33.48
C ASP A 522 31.11 -37.46 -34.44
N ALA A 523 30.18 -36.63 -34.92
CA ALA A 523 29.19 -37.03 -35.91
C ALA A 523 29.81 -37.14 -37.31
N VAL A 524 29.42 -38.19 -38.04
CA VAL A 524 29.78 -38.47 -39.43
C VAL A 524 28.52 -38.86 -40.19
N PHE A 525 28.04 -37.94 -41.02
CA PHE A 525 26.85 -38.15 -41.83
C PHE A 525 27.03 -39.32 -42.82
N GLY A 526 26.08 -40.24 -42.83
CA GLY A 526 26.12 -41.49 -43.61
C GLY A 526 26.77 -42.67 -42.88
N ARG A 527 27.32 -42.48 -41.68
CA ARG A 527 27.93 -43.55 -40.87
C ARG A 527 27.24 -43.72 -39.52
N ASN A 528 27.22 -42.67 -38.69
CA ASN A 528 26.59 -42.69 -37.37
C ASN A 528 25.45 -41.67 -37.25
N LEU A 529 25.25 -40.83 -38.27
CA LEU A 529 24.16 -39.86 -38.38
C LEU A 529 23.49 -39.96 -39.76
N TYR A 530 22.15 -39.97 -39.79
CA TYR A 530 21.34 -40.04 -41.01
C TYR A 530 20.21 -39.00 -41.00
N GLU A 531 19.57 -38.80 -42.14
CA GLU A 531 18.38 -37.94 -42.24
C GLU A 531 17.25 -38.47 -41.36
N ASN A 532 16.43 -37.58 -40.79
CA ASN A 532 15.35 -37.90 -39.85
C ASN A 532 15.76 -38.59 -38.55
N ASP A 533 17.06 -38.76 -38.28
CA ASP A 533 17.52 -39.26 -36.99
C ASP A 533 16.97 -38.38 -35.86
N LEU A 534 16.40 -39.03 -34.85
CA LEU A 534 16.00 -38.39 -33.60
C LEU A 534 17.20 -38.41 -32.64
N LEU A 535 17.53 -37.23 -32.16
CA LEU A 535 18.65 -36.96 -31.29
C LEU A 535 18.13 -36.38 -29.97
N TYR A 536 18.85 -36.70 -28.91
CA TYR A 536 18.50 -36.31 -27.55
C TYR A 536 19.73 -35.82 -26.81
N THR A 537 19.53 -34.94 -25.84
CA THR A 537 20.60 -34.54 -24.93
C THR A 537 21.00 -35.70 -24.00
N ASP A 538 22.30 -35.87 -23.80
CA ASP A 538 22.89 -36.92 -22.98
C ASP A 538 22.92 -36.53 -21.49
N ILE A 539 21.79 -36.76 -20.81
CA ILE A 539 21.60 -36.41 -19.38
C ILE A 539 22.21 -37.45 -18.44
N GLY A 540 23.04 -37.04 -17.49
CA GLY A 540 23.59 -37.88 -16.43
C GLY A 540 22.74 -37.93 -15.14
N GLN A 541 23.15 -38.74 -14.16
CA GLN A 541 22.46 -38.83 -12.87
C GLN A 541 22.48 -37.51 -12.08
N ASN A 542 23.59 -36.77 -12.12
CA ASN A 542 23.69 -35.48 -11.44
C ASN A 542 22.77 -34.43 -12.10
N ASP A 543 22.67 -34.45 -13.43
CA ASP A 543 21.76 -33.57 -14.18
C ASP A 543 20.29 -33.90 -13.85
N LEU A 544 19.94 -35.19 -13.70
CA LEU A 544 18.60 -35.64 -13.28
C LEU A 544 18.21 -35.10 -11.90
N ILE A 545 19.10 -35.20 -10.91
CA ILE A 545 18.85 -34.70 -9.55
C ILE A 545 18.64 -33.19 -9.57
N ASN A 546 19.56 -32.45 -10.22
CA ASN A 546 19.48 -31.01 -10.28
C ASN A 546 18.30 -30.51 -11.16
N PHE A 547 17.83 -31.31 -12.11
CA PHE A 547 16.65 -30.98 -12.93
C PHE A 547 15.37 -31.03 -12.11
N GLU A 548 15.21 -31.97 -11.17
CA GLU A 548 14.02 -32.03 -10.30
C GLU A 548 13.86 -30.74 -9.47
N ASP A 549 14.97 -30.11 -9.07
CA ASP A 549 14.96 -28.84 -8.32
C ASP A 549 14.45 -27.64 -9.15
N VAL A 550 14.42 -27.74 -10.49
CA VAL A 550 14.06 -26.64 -11.40
C VAL A 550 12.90 -26.96 -12.32
N LYS A 551 12.40 -28.20 -12.36
CA LYS A 551 11.41 -28.65 -13.35
C LYS A 551 10.12 -27.82 -13.31
N ASP A 552 9.67 -27.42 -12.12
CA ASP A 552 8.41 -26.68 -11.93
C ASP A 552 8.52 -25.24 -12.44
N SER A 553 9.75 -24.77 -12.69
CA SER A 553 10.04 -23.45 -13.29
C SER A 553 10.26 -23.52 -14.81
N LEU A 554 10.16 -24.71 -15.42
CA LEU A 554 10.37 -24.94 -16.86
C LEU A 554 9.06 -25.37 -17.55
N PRO A 555 8.90 -25.12 -18.86
CA PRO A 555 7.74 -25.60 -19.60
C PRO A 555 7.66 -27.15 -19.63
N GLU A 556 6.45 -27.67 -19.82
CA GLU A 556 6.15 -29.11 -19.71
C GLU A 556 6.92 -29.98 -20.72
N ASP A 557 7.32 -29.42 -21.87
CA ASP A 557 8.04 -30.12 -22.92
C ASP A 557 9.43 -30.62 -22.49
N TYR A 558 10.09 -29.95 -21.53
CA TYR A 558 11.33 -30.43 -20.91
C TYR A 558 11.10 -31.74 -20.17
N SER A 559 9.99 -31.85 -19.43
CA SER A 559 9.62 -33.09 -18.72
C SER A 559 9.26 -34.21 -19.69
N LEU A 560 8.60 -33.89 -20.82
CA LEU A 560 8.34 -34.86 -21.89
C LEU A 560 9.64 -35.37 -22.52
N ALA A 561 10.58 -34.47 -22.84
CA ALA A 561 11.90 -34.85 -23.35
C ALA A 561 12.65 -35.76 -22.36
N LEU A 562 12.64 -35.41 -21.06
CA LEU A 562 13.28 -36.22 -20.03
C LEU A 562 12.69 -37.63 -19.93
N ASN A 563 11.37 -37.75 -20.02
CA ASN A 563 10.68 -39.04 -19.99
C ASN A 563 11.09 -39.94 -21.17
N GLU A 564 11.29 -39.37 -22.37
CA GLU A 564 11.84 -40.13 -23.50
C GLU A 564 13.30 -40.54 -23.25
N ILE A 565 14.13 -39.63 -22.73
CA ILE A 565 15.54 -39.90 -22.42
C ILE A 565 15.67 -41.01 -21.37
N ARG A 566 14.83 -41.02 -20.33
CA ARG A 566 14.79 -42.09 -19.30
C ARG A 566 14.54 -43.46 -19.93
N LYS A 567 13.59 -43.56 -20.88
CA LYS A 567 13.30 -44.81 -21.60
C LYS A 567 14.49 -45.29 -22.43
N ILE A 568 15.20 -44.38 -23.09
CA ILE A 568 16.37 -44.70 -23.92
C ILE A 568 17.52 -45.21 -23.07
N LYS A 569 17.83 -44.52 -21.97
CA LYS A 569 18.97 -44.84 -21.11
C LYS A 569 18.70 -45.92 -20.06
N ARG A 570 17.44 -46.33 -19.88
CA ARG A 570 17.01 -47.32 -18.88
C ARG A 570 17.43 -46.93 -17.46
N PHE A 571 17.22 -45.66 -17.12
CA PHE A 571 17.28 -45.20 -15.73
C PHE A 571 15.96 -45.48 -15.01
#